data_AF-A0A0G0Y8L0-F1
#
_entry.id   AF-A0A0G0Y8L0-F1
#
_cell.length_a   1.000
_cell.length_b   1.000
_cell.length_c   1.000
_cell.angle_alpha   90.00
_cell.angle_beta   90.00
_cell.angle_gamma   90.00
#
_symmetry.space_group_name_H-M   'P 1'
#
loop_
_entity.id
_entity.type
_entity.pdbx_description
1 polymer ?
#
loop_
_entity_poly.entity_id
_entity_poly.type
_entity_poly.pdbx_seq_one_letter_code
_entity_poly.pdbx_strand_id
1 'polypeptide(L)'
;MAKRKSQVANPKIQKKEIKAEVSKTPIFNKKKLKVAGVVVLVAAGLGLFWWKTNSWPIVALVNGVPVTRFEVNQQLYAQGGAQVLDGIVTQKLIETELSKKRISISEADINAKIAEIQTQLGENITVEQALSMQGMTLPQFKDQLKVQMGLEKLVEPTTDSAELRQEMIDFVQGLKDKAKIWTLK
;
A
#
# COMPACT_ATOMS: atom_id res chain seq x y z
N MET A 1 -51.90 57.08 31.51
CA MET A 1 -50.67 56.67 32.22
C MET A 1 -50.84 55.24 32.71
N ALA A 2 -49.79 54.43 32.53
CA ALA A 2 -49.79 52.98 32.66
C ALA A 2 -49.87 52.46 34.10
N LYS A 3 -50.35 51.22 34.26
CA LYS A 3 -49.65 50.14 35.01
C LYS A 3 -50.31 48.77 34.78
N ARG A 4 -49.56 47.87 34.16
CA ARG A 4 -49.77 46.40 34.17
C ARG A 4 -49.23 45.82 35.49
N LYS A 5 -49.94 44.89 36.10
CA LYS A 5 -49.43 43.74 36.87
C LYS A 5 -50.46 42.60 36.71
N SER A 6 -50.14 41.59 35.92
CA SER A 6 -49.57 40.29 36.33
C SER A 6 -50.60 39.38 37.01
N GLN A 7 -50.79 38.23 36.38
CA GLN A 7 -51.67 37.10 36.70
C GLN A 7 -51.55 36.61 38.15
N VAL A 8 -52.61 35.99 38.69
CA VAL A 8 -52.69 34.56 39.08
C VAL A 8 -54.03 34.33 39.80
N ALA A 9 -54.92 33.52 39.22
CA ALA A 9 -55.91 32.71 39.96
C ALA A 9 -56.52 31.62 39.04
N ASN A 10 -56.20 30.37 39.41
CA ASN A 10 -56.78 29.05 39.11
C ASN A 10 -58.33 29.05 38.89
N PRO A 11 -59.03 28.04 38.30
CA PRO A 11 -58.68 26.60 38.36
C PRO A 11 -59.24 25.66 37.25
N LYS A 12 -59.02 24.35 37.48
CA LYS A 12 -59.79 23.17 37.00
C LYS A 12 -59.51 22.61 35.60
N ILE A 13 -58.86 21.46 35.66
CA ILE A 13 -58.77 20.38 34.68
C ILE A 13 -60.14 20.10 34.03
N GLN A 14 -60.21 20.17 32.70
CA GLN A 14 -61.25 19.52 31.88
C GLN A 14 -60.57 18.63 30.85
N LYS A 15 -60.83 17.32 30.97
CA LYS A 15 -60.38 16.26 30.08
C LYS A 15 -61.09 16.40 28.74
N LYS A 16 -60.37 16.73 27.67
CA LYS A 16 -60.88 16.66 26.28
C LYS A 16 -59.94 15.79 25.47
N GLU A 17 -60.52 14.72 24.92
CA GLU A 17 -59.86 13.66 24.17
C GLU A 17 -59.04 14.22 23.00
N ILE A 18 -57.74 13.91 22.95
CA ILE A 18 -56.91 14.14 21.76
C ILE A 18 -56.64 12.78 21.15
N LYS A 19 -57.31 12.53 20.02
CA LYS A 19 -57.07 11.41 19.09
C LYS A 19 -55.56 11.19 18.93
N ALA A 20 -55.12 9.95 19.11
CA ALA A 20 -53.82 9.50 18.66
C ALA A 20 -53.71 9.73 17.14
N GLU A 21 -53.04 10.80 16.74
CA GLU A 21 -52.60 10.97 15.36
C GLU A 21 -51.41 10.04 15.17
N VAL A 22 -51.70 8.86 14.61
CA VAL A 22 -50.70 7.91 14.15
C VAL A 22 -49.85 8.62 13.10
N SER A 23 -48.65 9.02 13.51
CA SER A 23 -47.57 9.47 12.63
C SER A 23 -47.39 8.43 11.52
N LYS A 24 -47.79 8.81 10.30
CA LYS A 24 -47.54 8.03 9.09
C LYS A 24 -46.03 7.96 8.92
N THR A 25 -45.47 6.77 9.10
CA THR A 25 -44.07 6.50 8.74
C THR A 25 -43.83 6.89 7.27
N PRO A 26 -42.70 7.54 6.95
CA PRO A 26 -42.41 7.88 5.56
C PRO A 26 -42.27 6.59 4.76
N ILE A 27 -43.09 6.46 3.71
CA ILE A 27 -43.10 5.29 2.83
C ILE A 27 -41.76 5.23 2.10
N PHE A 28 -40.86 4.40 2.64
CA PHE A 28 -39.52 4.25 2.12
C PHE A 28 -39.58 3.43 0.82
N ASN A 29 -39.33 4.09 -0.32
CA ASN A 29 -39.40 3.46 -1.63
C ASN A 29 -38.29 2.39 -1.76
N LYS A 30 -38.68 1.11 -1.85
CA LYS A 30 -37.77 -0.05 -1.85
C LYS A 30 -36.65 0.05 -2.91
N LYS A 31 -36.89 0.73 -4.04
CA LYS A 31 -35.87 0.99 -5.07
C LYS A 31 -34.81 1.99 -4.60
N LYS A 32 -35.21 3.06 -3.89
CA LYS A 32 -34.29 4.03 -3.28
C LYS A 32 -33.52 3.40 -2.10
N LEU A 33 -34.13 2.46 -1.37
CA LEU A 33 -33.45 1.70 -0.30
C LEU A 33 -32.36 0.77 -0.86
N LYS A 34 -32.61 0.10 -1.98
CA LYS A 34 -31.59 -0.74 -2.65
C LYS A 34 -30.42 0.11 -3.16
N VAL A 35 -30.70 1.24 -3.80
CA VAL A 35 -29.65 2.17 -4.25
C VAL A 35 -28.87 2.73 -3.06
N ALA A 36 -29.55 3.15 -1.99
CA ALA A 36 -28.89 3.61 -0.77
C ALA A 36 -28.04 2.51 -0.13
N GLY A 37 -28.51 1.25 -0.10
CA GLY A 37 -27.74 0.11 0.39
C GLY A 37 -26.48 -0.15 -0.43
N VAL A 38 -26.56 -0.06 -1.76
CA VAL A 38 -25.39 -0.18 -2.64
C VAL A 38 -24.39 0.96 -2.40
N VAL A 39 -24.85 2.20 -2.26
CA VAL A 39 -23.99 3.35 -1.97
C VAL A 39 -23.28 3.20 -0.62
N VAL A 40 -24.00 2.74 0.42
CA VAL A 40 -23.41 2.47 1.74
C VAL A 40 -22.39 1.33 1.68
N LEU A 41 -22.66 0.26 0.93
CA LEU A 41 -21.71 -0.84 0.74
C LEU A 41 -20.45 -0.41 -0.03
N VAL A 42 -20.60 0.42 -1.06
CA VAL A 42 -19.45 0.99 -1.79
C VAL A 42 -18.65 1.93 -0.88
N ALA A 43 -19.30 2.79 -0.11
CA ALA A 43 -18.64 3.67 0.84
C ALA A 43 -17.93 2.90 1.96
N ALA A 44 -18.55 1.83 2.48
CA ALA A 44 -17.93 0.93 3.45
C ALA A 44 -16.75 0.17 2.83
N GLY A 45 -16.86 -0.28 1.59
CA GLY A 45 -15.78 -0.92 0.85
C GLY A 45 -14.59 0.02 0.62
N LEU A 46 -14.85 1.26 0.22
CA LEU A 46 -13.82 2.31 0.07
C LEU A 46 -13.21 2.71 1.42
N GLY A 47 -14.01 2.82 2.47
CA GLY A 47 -13.53 3.11 3.83
C GLY A 47 -12.65 1.98 4.38
N LEU A 48 -13.06 0.72 4.21
CA LEU A 48 -12.26 -0.46 4.58
C LEU A 48 -11.01 -0.59 3.72
N PHE A 49 -11.10 -0.28 2.42
CA PHE A 49 -9.95 -0.24 1.53
C PHE A 49 -8.94 0.81 2.00
N TRP A 50 -9.36 2.06 2.22
CA TRP A 50 -8.50 3.13 2.70
C TRP A 50 -7.94 2.88 4.11
N TRP A 51 -8.70 2.25 5.00
CA TRP A 51 -8.19 1.84 6.32
C TRP A 51 -7.12 0.76 6.18
N LYS A 52 -7.34 -0.26 5.36
CA LYS A 52 -6.37 -1.36 5.18
C LYS A 52 -5.11 -0.95 4.41
N THR A 53 -5.23 -0.07 3.42
CA THR A 53 -4.12 0.29 2.53
C THR A 53 -3.40 1.57 2.94
N ASN A 54 -3.79 2.19 4.07
CA ASN A 54 -3.24 3.45 4.56
C ASN A 54 -3.12 4.53 3.46
N SER A 55 -4.01 4.50 2.46
CA SER A 55 -3.89 5.24 1.19
C SER A 55 -4.56 6.62 1.24
N TRP A 56 -4.54 7.25 2.40
CA TRP A 56 -5.23 8.52 2.62
C TRP A 56 -4.68 9.62 1.69
N PRO A 57 -5.50 10.27 0.85
CA PRO A 57 -5.02 11.18 -0.20
C PRO A 57 -4.31 12.44 0.35
N ILE A 58 -4.57 12.80 1.60
CA ILE A 58 -3.93 13.89 2.34
C ILE A 58 -2.98 13.28 3.36
N VAL A 59 -1.72 13.70 3.36
CA VAL A 59 -0.68 13.20 4.28
C VAL A 59 -0.42 14.13 5.45
N ALA A 60 -0.60 15.43 5.25
CA ALA A 60 -0.39 16.44 6.28
C ALA A 60 -1.25 17.68 6.01
N LEU A 61 -1.48 18.49 7.03
CA LEU A 61 -2.09 19.82 6.93
C LEU A 61 -1.08 20.83 7.48
N VAL A 62 -0.70 21.82 6.66
CA VAL A 62 0.21 22.90 7.07
C VAL A 62 -0.57 24.20 7.03
N ASN A 63 -0.83 24.81 8.19
CA ASN A 63 -1.63 26.05 8.30
C ASN A 63 -2.99 26.01 7.58
N GLY A 64 -3.65 24.85 7.59
CA GLY A 64 -4.93 24.64 6.91
C GLY A 64 -4.82 24.31 5.42
N VAL A 65 -3.61 24.30 4.84
CA VAL A 65 -3.36 23.83 3.47
C VAL A 65 -3.08 22.32 3.49
N PRO A 66 -3.86 21.49 2.78
CA PRO A 66 -3.61 20.06 2.71
C PRO A 66 -2.42 19.74 1.79
N VAL A 67 -1.47 18.97 2.32
CA VAL A 67 -0.40 18.34 1.53
C VAL A 67 -0.93 17.00 1.03
N THR A 68 -0.96 16.83 -0.28
CA THR A 68 -1.51 15.63 -0.91
C THR A 68 -0.44 14.56 -1.11
N ARG A 69 -0.83 13.28 -1.03
CA ARG A 69 0.06 12.16 -1.42
C ARG A 69 0.58 12.30 -2.84
N PHE A 70 -0.25 12.81 -3.74
CA PHE A 70 0.13 12.96 -5.14
C PHE A 70 1.31 13.91 -5.29
N GLU A 71 1.27 15.05 -4.60
CA GLU A 71 2.37 16.03 -4.58
C GLU A 71 3.65 15.40 -4.00
N VAL A 72 3.55 14.70 -2.86
CA VAL A 72 4.70 14.01 -2.26
C VAL A 72 5.26 12.94 -3.21
N ASN A 73 4.41 12.10 -3.79
CA ASN A 73 4.83 11.06 -4.74
C ASN A 73 5.44 11.67 -6.00
N GLN A 74 4.93 12.79 -6.49
CA GLN A 74 5.48 13.49 -7.65
C GLN A 74 6.87 14.06 -7.34
N GLN A 75 7.06 14.62 -6.16
CA GLN A 75 8.38 15.09 -5.71
C GLN A 75 9.37 13.93 -5.52
N LEU A 76 8.94 12.82 -4.91
CA LEU A 76 9.76 11.60 -4.80
C LEU A 76 10.09 11.03 -6.19
N TYR A 77 9.14 11.07 -7.12
CA TYR A 77 9.35 10.61 -8.47
C TYR A 77 10.37 11.48 -9.21
N ALA A 78 10.31 12.80 -9.02
CA ALA A 78 11.28 13.75 -9.57
C ALA A 78 12.69 13.57 -8.96
N GLN A 79 12.78 13.21 -7.67
CA GLN A 79 14.07 13.01 -6.99
C GLN A 79 14.75 11.69 -7.34
N GLY A 80 13.98 10.63 -7.63
CA GLY A 80 14.57 9.31 -7.92
C GLY A 80 13.61 8.23 -8.40
N GLY A 81 12.34 8.55 -8.67
CA GLY A 81 11.35 7.55 -9.06
C GLY A 81 11.65 6.88 -10.39
N ALA A 82 12.30 7.55 -11.33
CA ALA A 82 12.73 6.94 -12.58
C ALA A 82 13.74 5.80 -12.35
N GLN A 83 14.69 5.99 -11.44
CA GLN A 83 15.67 4.95 -11.08
C GLN A 83 15.01 3.80 -10.32
N VAL A 84 14.10 4.12 -9.39
CA VAL A 84 13.32 3.10 -8.67
C VAL A 84 12.47 2.29 -9.64
N LEU A 85 11.80 2.94 -10.59
CA LEU A 85 11.01 2.28 -11.63
C LEU A 85 11.87 1.36 -12.49
N ASP A 86 13.04 1.82 -12.94
CA ASP A 86 13.97 1.01 -13.72
C ASP A 86 14.44 -0.24 -12.95
N GLY A 87 14.72 -0.10 -11.65
CA GLY A 87 15.04 -1.23 -10.78
C GLY A 87 13.90 -2.24 -10.68
N ILE A 88 12.65 -1.77 -10.52
CA ILE A 88 11.46 -2.64 -10.45
C ILE A 88 11.24 -3.35 -11.79
N VAL A 89 11.38 -2.66 -12.92
CA VAL A 89 11.27 -3.25 -14.26
C VAL A 89 12.32 -4.34 -14.45
N THR A 90 13.58 -4.05 -14.08
CA THR A 90 14.68 -5.02 -14.12
C THR A 90 14.36 -6.27 -13.32
N GLN A 91 13.94 -6.11 -12.06
CA GLN A 91 13.54 -7.21 -11.20
C GLN A 91 12.42 -8.05 -11.84
N LYS A 92 11.39 -7.40 -12.40
CA LYS A 92 10.28 -8.11 -13.07
C LYS A 92 10.72 -8.90 -14.29
N LEU A 93 11.66 -8.37 -15.06
CA LEU A 93 12.23 -9.09 -16.21
C LEU A 93 13.00 -10.33 -15.77
N ILE A 94 13.83 -10.21 -14.74
CA ILE A 94 14.58 -11.34 -14.17
C ILE A 94 13.62 -12.41 -13.62
N GLU A 95 12.64 -12.01 -12.81
CA GLU A 95 11.61 -12.93 -12.28
C GLU A 95 10.87 -13.68 -13.40
N THR A 96 10.58 -12.98 -14.50
CA THR A 96 9.92 -13.56 -15.67
C THR A 96 10.81 -14.59 -16.37
N GLU A 97 12.10 -14.29 -16.56
CA GLU A 97 13.05 -15.23 -17.18
C GLU A 97 13.32 -16.46 -16.30
N LEU A 98 13.45 -16.28 -14.99
CA LEU A 98 13.55 -17.38 -14.03
C LEU A 98 12.34 -18.32 -14.15
N SER A 99 11.15 -17.74 -14.22
CA SER A 99 9.90 -18.48 -14.38
C SER A 99 9.85 -19.23 -15.72
N LYS A 100 10.28 -18.60 -16.83
CA LYS A 100 10.37 -19.25 -18.16
C LYS A 100 11.32 -20.44 -18.15
N LYS A 101 12.48 -20.31 -17.50
CA LYS A 101 13.46 -21.39 -17.37
C LYS A 101 13.14 -22.39 -16.25
N ARG A 102 12.04 -22.19 -15.52
CA ARG A 102 11.61 -23.00 -14.37
C ARG A 102 12.69 -23.12 -13.28
N ILE A 103 13.49 -22.08 -13.12
CA ILE A 103 14.50 -21.99 -12.07
C ILE A 103 13.81 -21.43 -10.84
N SER A 104 13.74 -22.24 -9.77
CA SER A 104 13.27 -21.81 -8.47
C SER A 104 14.42 -21.85 -7.47
N ILE A 105 14.56 -20.79 -6.69
CA ILE A 105 15.48 -20.77 -5.55
C ILE A 105 14.74 -21.40 -4.37
N SER A 106 15.38 -22.37 -3.71
CA SER A 106 14.81 -23.03 -2.54
C SER A 106 14.96 -22.13 -1.30
N GLU A 107 14.07 -22.27 -0.31
CA GLU A 107 14.26 -21.56 0.96
C GLU A 107 15.54 -21.99 1.69
N ALA A 108 15.97 -23.25 1.49
CA ALA A 108 17.22 -23.74 2.05
C ALA A 108 18.43 -22.99 1.48
N ASP A 109 18.47 -22.74 0.17
CA ASP A 109 19.54 -21.97 -0.47
C ASP A 109 19.58 -20.54 0.09
N ILE A 110 18.41 -19.91 0.26
CA ILE A 110 18.30 -18.54 0.80
C ILE A 110 18.78 -18.51 2.26
N ASN A 111 18.36 -19.46 3.08
CA ASN A 111 18.77 -19.52 4.48
C ASN A 111 20.27 -19.81 4.62
N ALA A 112 20.86 -20.62 3.72
CA ALA A 112 22.30 -20.83 3.66
C ALA A 112 23.05 -19.53 3.33
N LYS A 113 22.54 -18.73 2.38
CA LYS A 113 23.11 -17.41 2.05
C LYS A 113 22.99 -16.42 3.21
N ILE A 114 21.87 -16.43 3.93
CA ILE A 114 21.70 -15.62 5.14
C ILE A 114 22.71 -16.02 6.22
N ALA A 115 22.95 -17.33 6.40
CA ALA A 115 23.95 -17.83 7.34
C ALA A 115 25.37 -17.39 6.94
N GLU A 116 25.71 -17.43 5.65
CA GLU A 116 26.99 -16.90 5.14
C GLU A 116 27.14 -15.39 5.42
N ILE A 117 26.07 -14.63 5.27
CA ILE A 117 26.09 -13.19 5.58
C ILE A 117 26.19 -12.97 7.09
N GLN A 118 25.54 -13.80 7.91
CA GLN A 118 25.65 -13.76 9.36
C GLN A 118 27.09 -14.02 9.83
N THR A 119 27.83 -14.93 9.18
CA THR A 119 29.25 -15.14 9.51
C THR A 119 30.12 -13.95 9.09
N GLN A 120 29.79 -13.27 7.99
CA GLN A 120 30.50 -12.05 7.55
C GLN A 120 30.24 -10.85 8.48
N LEU A 121 29.03 -10.73 9.04
CA LEU A 121 28.68 -9.67 10.00
C LEU A 121 29.29 -9.90 11.39
N GLY A 122 29.65 -11.15 11.71
CA GLY A 122 30.17 -11.56 13.01
C GLY A 122 29.07 -11.88 14.02
N GLU A 123 29.48 -12.34 15.21
CA GLU A 123 28.55 -12.83 16.25
C GLU A 123 27.82 -11.71 17.03
N ASN A 124 28.30 -10.46 16.90
CA ASN A 124 27.84 -9.34 17.73
C ASN A 124 26.54 -8.67 17.22
N ILE A 125 26.18 -8.89 15.96
CA ILE A 125 24.98 -8.30 15.34
C ILE A 125 24.27 -9.35 14.50
N THR A 126 22.94 -9.47 14.67
CA THR A 126 22.16 -10.37 13.80
C THR A 126 21.87 -9.69 12.46
N VAL A 127 21.69 -10.48 11.40
CA VAL A 127 21.23 -9.98 10.10
C VAL A 127 19.95 -9.14 10.26
N GLU A 128 19.01 -9.56 11.10
CA GLU A 128 17.76 -8.81 11.30
C GLU A 128 17.97 -7.45 11.97
N GLN A 129 18.91 -7.36 12.91
CA GLN A 129 19.28 -6.10 13.55
C GLN A 129 19.95 -5.15 12.54
N ALA A 130 20.89 -5.67 11.75
CA ALA A 130 21.54 -4.90 10.68
C ALA A 130 20.52 -4.38 9.65
N LEU A 131 19.58 -5.23 9.22
CA LEU A 131 18.51 -4.84 8.30
C LEU A 131 17.57 -3.79 8.92
N SER A 132 17.23 -3.94 10.21
CA SER A 132 16.37 -2.99 10.92
C SER A 132 17.02 -1.60 11.01
N MET A 133 18.34 -1.52 11.20
CA MET A 133 19.08 -0.25 11.16
C MET A 133 19.02 0.43 9.79
N GLN A 134 18.90 -0.35 8.71
CA GLN A 134 18.72 0.14 7.35
C GLN A 134 17.24 0.41 6.99
N GLY A 135 16.31 0.16 7.92
CA GLY A 135 14.87 0.28 7.66
C GLY A 135 14.32 -0.81 6.72
N MET A 136 15.00 -1.95 6.63
CA MET A 136 14.61 -3.10 5.82
C MET A 136 14.12 -4.26 6.70
N THR A 137 13.19 -5.05 6.18
CA THR A 137 12.69 -6.25 6.86
C THR A 137 13.32 -7.53 6.31
N LEU A 138 13.38 -8.59 7.12
CA LEU A 138 13.92 -9.88 6.68
C LEU A 138 13.22 -10.45 5.41
N PRO A 139 11.89 -10.36 5.24
CA PRO A 139 11.24 -10.80 4.01
C PRO A 139 11.69 -10.01 2.78
N GLN A 140 11.81 -8.68 2.89
CA GLN A 140 12.31 -7.84 1.78
C GLN A 140 13.74 -8.23 1.39
N PHE A 141 14.57 -8.53 2.38
CA PHE A 141 15.93 -9.00 2.14
C PHE A 141 15.95 -10.38 1.46
N LYS A 142 15.10 -11.31 1.87
CA LYS A 142 14.94 -12.63 1.21
C LYS A 142 14.54 -12.48 -0.25
N ASP A 143 13.61 -11.57 -0.56
CA ASP A 143 13.22 -11.30 -1.96
C ASP A 143 14.39 -10.77 -2.79
N GLN A 144 15.22 -9.88 -2.23
CA GLN A 144 16.43 -9.39 -2.90
C GLN A 144 17.47 -10.49 -3.13
N LEU A 145 17.68 -11.38 -2.15
CA LEU A 145 18.57 -12.53 -2.30
C LEU A 145 18.06 -13.47 -3.40
N LYS A 146 16.74 -13.71 -3.46
CA LYS A 146 16.13 -14.57 -4.48
C LYS A 146 16.41 -14.06 -5.90
N VAL A 147 16.32 -12.74 -6.10
CA VAL A 147 16.61 -12.13 -7.41
C VAL A 147 18.09 -12.27 -7.76
N GLN A 148 19.00 -12.00 -6.80
CA GLN A 148 20.44 -12.12 -7.02
C GLN A 148 20.86 -13.56 -7.34
N MET A 149 20.48 -14.52 -6.50
CA MET A 149 20.79 -15.94 -6.70
C MET A 149 20.12 -16.50 -7.97
N GLY A 150 18.95 -15.98 -8.32
CA GLY A 150 18.31 -16.30 -9.58
C GLY A 150 19.12 -15.82 -10.78
N LEU A 151 19.57 -14.56 -10.75
CA LEU A 151 20.37 -13.99 -11.81
C LEU A 151 21.72 -14.72 -11.97
N GLU A 152 22.38 -15.10 -10.86
CA GLU A 152 23.57 -15.95 -10.89
C GLU A 152 23.29 -17.28 -11.60
N LYS A 153 22.21 -18.00 -11.24
CA LYS A 153 21.82 -19.25 -11.91
C LYS A 153 21.43 -19.09 -13.39
N LEU A 154 21.06 -17.88 -13.83
CA LEU A 154 20.76 -17.61 -15.24
C LEU A 154 22.02 -17.44 -16.10
N VAL A 155 23.12 -17.06 -15.46
CA VAL A 155 24.35 -16.56 -16.09
C VAL A 155 25.56 -17.45 -15.78
N GLU A 156 25.39 -18.60 -15.11
CA GLU A 156 26.51 -19.53 -14.87
C GLU A 156 26.93 -20.28 -16.15
N PRO A 157 28.00 -19.81 -16.83
CA PRO A 157 29.06 -20.74 -17.24
C PRO A 157 30.49 -20.30 -16.85
N THR A 158 30.69 -19.19 -16.11
CA THR A 158 32.02 -18.60 -15.85
C THR A 158 32.41 -18.58 -14.36
N THR A 159 33.67 -18.96 -14.04
CA THR A 159 34.21 -19.05 -12.66
C THR A 159 34.81 -17.72 -12.17
N ASP A 160 35.04 -16.75 -13.05
CA ASP A 160 35.60 -15.45 -12.69
C ASP A 160 34.51 -14.47 -12.21
N SER A 161 34.65 -14.00 -10.98
CA SER A 161 33.70 -13.08 -10.34
C SER A 161 33.54 -11.72 -11.03
N ALA A 162 34.55 -11.25 -11.78
CA ALA A 162 34.48 -10.00 -12.53
C ALA A 162 33.74 -10.20 -13.86
N GLU A 163 34.03 -11.29 -14.56
CA GLU A 163 33.36 -11.66 -15.80
C GLU A 163 31.87 -11.97 -15.54
N LEU A 164 31.57 -12.71 -14.47
CA LEU A 164 30.20 -13.01 -14.06
C LEU A 164 29.39 -11.74 -13.83
N ARG A 165 29.96 -10.73 -13.14
CA ARG A 165 29.27 -9.45 -12.92
C ARG A 165 28.97 -8.73 -14.22
N GLN A 166 29.92 -8.73 -15.16
CA GLN A 166 29.73 -8.10 -16.45
C GLN A 166 28.66 -8.84 -17.27
N GLU A 167 28.70 -10.17 -17.28
CA GLU A 167 27.73 -11.00 -17.99
C GLU A 167 26.31 -10.82 -17.41
N MET A 168 26.18 -10.69 -16.09
CA MET A 168 24.90 -10.36 -15.44
C MET A 168 24.36 -8.99 -15.87
N ILE A 169 25.23 -7.98 -15.96
CA ILE A 169 24.86 -6.64 -16.45
C ILE A 169 24.39 -6.72 -17.90
N ASP A 170 25.17 -7.38 -18.77
CA ASP A 170 24.88 -7.50 -20.19
C ASP A 170 23.60 -8.31 -20.43
N PHE A 171 23.39 -9.38 -19.66
CA PHE A 171 22.17 -10.17 -19.69
C PHE A 171 20.95 -9.33 -19.34
N VAL A 172 21.02 -8.56 -18.24
CA VAL A 172 19.94 -7.65 -17.84
C VAL A 172 19.66 -6.59 -18.91
N GLN A 173 20.69 -6.01 -19.52
CA GLN A 173 20.51 -5.06 -20.63
C GLN A 173 19.83 -5.73 -21.83
N GLY A 174 20.27 -6.94 -22.20
CA GLY A 174 19.62 -7.71 -23.27
C GLY A 174 18.16 -8.05 -22.98
N LEU A 175 17.76 -8.20 -21.71
CA LEU A 175 16.35 -8.33 -21.34
C LEU A 175 15.59 -7.02 -21.51
N LYS A 176 16.18 -5.89 -21.13
CA LYS A 176 15.57 -4.56 -21.29
C LYS A 176 15.36 -4.22 -22.76
N ASP A 177 16.34 -4.50 -23.62
CA ASP A 177 16.27 -4.23 -25.06
C ASP A 177 15.17 -5.04 -25.76
N LYS A 178 14.97 -6.28 -25.31
CA LYS A 178 13.91 -7.17 -25.84
C LYS A 178 12.54 -6.89 -25.21
N ALA A 179 12.49 -6.19 -24.08
CA ALA A 179 11.27 -5.93 -23.36
C ALA A 179 10.49 -4.77 -23.98
N LYS A 180 9.20 -4.99 -24.20
CA LYS A 180 8.28 -3.93 -24.58
C LYS A 180 7.83 -3.16 -23.33
N ILE A 181 8.58 -2.13 -22.96
CA ILE A 181 8.31 -1.30 -21.78
C ILE A 181 7.37 -0.15 -22.17
N TRP A 182 6.14 -0.16 -21.66
CA TRP A 182 5.22 0.96 -21.80
C TRP A 182 5.33 1.87 -20.57
N THR A 183 5.78 3.10 -20.76
CA THR A 183 5.80 4.10 -19.70
C THR A 183 4.59 5.03 -19.86
N LEU A 184 3.77 5.12 -18.82
CA LEU A 184 2.72 6.13 -18.72
C LEU A 184 3.32 7.33 -17.97
N LYS A 185 3.35 8.48 -18.61
CA LYS A 185 3.83 9.75 -18.03
C LYS A 185 2.77 10.36 -17.13
#